data_AF-A0A502CSS2-F1
#
_entry.id   AF-A0A502CSS2-F1
#
_cell.length_a   1.000
_cell.length_b   1.000
_cell.length_c   1.000
_cell.angle_alpha   90.00
_cell.angle_beta   90.00
_cell.angle_gamma   90.00
#
_symmetry.space_group_name_H-M   'P 1'
#
loop_
_entity.id
_entity.type
_entity.pdbx_description
1 polymer ?
#
loop_
_entity_poly.entity_id
_entity_poly.type
_entity_poly.pdbx_seq_one_letter_code
_entity_poly.pdbx_strand_id
1 'polypeptide(L)'
;MAWIAARSPTDIPPSRYRIVERGRRLEVIDTRPGGTRARAGRPEPMEGGALPRLSTVKFDGTSELLTARWFDDHGPRRVTLTGETLRPVWVGLALGVAILIAVATFFPMALIVIPVVGGTKPRAALRSLATGWLDRNGA
;
A
#
# COMPACT_ATOMS: atom_id res chain seq x y z
N MET A 1 -22.54 -32.21 43.09
CA MET A 1 -22.85 -32.92 41.83
C MET A 1 -22.62 -31.96 40.67
N ALA A 2 -21.48 -32.05 39.99
CA ALA A 2 -21.14 -31.24 38.82
C ALA A 2 -20.95 -32.17 37.62
N TRP A 3 -21.85 -32.09 36.64
CA TRP A 3 -21.78 -32.88 35.41
C TRP A 3 -20.86 -32.17 34.42
N ILE A 4 -19.71 -32.79 34.10
CA ILE A 4 -18.85 -32.38 32.98
C ILE A 4 -19.51 -32.92 31.71
N ALA A 5 -20.05 -32.03 30.89
CA ALA A 5 -20.57 -32.39 29.57
C ALA A 5 -19.42 -32.91 28.69
N ALA A 6 -19.47 -34.19 28.36
CA ALA A 6 -18.60 -34.81 27.37
C ALA A 6 -18.79 -34.09 26.02
N ARG A 7 -17.72 -33.49 25.49
CA ARG A 7 -17.72 -33.01 24.09
C ARG A 7 -17.47 -34.23 23.21
N SER A 8 -18.42 -34.56 22.35
CA SER A 8 -18.28 -35.59 21.33
C SER A 8 -17.09 -35.25 20.41
N PRO A 9 -16.18 -36.20 20.11
CA PRO A 9 -14.98 -35.95 19.30
C PRO A 9 -15.25 -35.78 17.79
N THR A 10 -16.49 -35.48 17.39
CA THR A 10 -16.93 -35.49 15.97
C THR A 10 -17.55 -34.17 15.51
N ASP A 11 -17.38 -33.07 16.25
CA ASP A 11 -17.63 -31.74 15.70
C ASP A 11 -16.41 -31.29 14.89
N ILE A 12 -16.41 -31.63 13.60
CA ILE A 12 -15.51 -30.97 12.63
C ILE A 12 -15.81 -29.47 12.76
N PRO A 13 -14.81 -28.62 13.10
CA PRO A 13 -15.03 -27.19 13.19
C PRO A 13 -15.54 -26.69 11.83
N PRO A 14 -16.60 -25.85 11.80
CA PRO A 14 -17.18 -25.39 10.54
C PRO A 14 -16.09 -24.77 9.68
N SER A 15 -16.01 -25.20 8.42
CA SER A 15 -14.99 -24.71 7.50
C SER A 15 -15.15 -23.19 7.35
N ARG A 16 -14.03 -22.47 7.50
CA ARG A 16 -13.95 -21.01 7.32
C ARG A 16 -14.47 -20.57 5.94
N TYR A 17 -14.36 -21.48 4.98
CA TYR A 17 -14.76 -21.24 3.60
C TYR A 17 -15.93 -22.17 3.26
N ARG A 18 -17.01 -21.57 2.76
CA ARG A 18 -18.16 -22.27 2.20
C ARG A 18 -18.14 -22.08 0.69
N ILE A 19 -17.99 -23.18 -0.05
CA ILE A 19 -18.09 -23.17 -1.51
C ILE A 19 -19.57 -23.31 -1.87
N VAL A 20 -20.09 -22.40 -2.71
CA VAL A 20 -21.45 -22.48 -3.24
C VAL A 20 -21.39 -22.38 -4.75
N GLU A 21 -22.22 -23.14 -5.44
CA GLU A 21 -22.38 -23.00 -6.88
C GLU A 21 -23.45 -21.94 -7.18
N ARG A 22 -23.09 -20.88 -7.91
CA ARG A 22 -24.04 -19.89 -8.45
C ARG A 22 -23.82 -19.76 -9.94
N GLY A 23 -24.87 -19.97 -10.73
CA GLY A 23 -24.84 -19.73 -12.17
C GLY A 23 -23.71 -20.48 -12.90
N ARG A 24 -23.51 -21.76 -12.58
CA ARG A 24 -22.43 -22.62 -13.13
C ARG A 24 -21.01 -22.19 -12.75
N ARG A 25 -20.86 -21.39 -11.69
CA ARG A 25 -19.56 -20.98 -11.15
C ARG A 25 -19.49 -21.32 -9.66
N LEU A 26 -18.34 -21.84 -9.23
CA LEU A 26 -18.03 -22.02 -7.81
C LEU A 26 -17.61 -20.69 -7.20
N GLU A 27 -18.35 -20.23 -6.20
CA GLU A 27 -18.05 -19.07 -5.37
C GLU A 27 -17.60 -19.50 -3.98
N VAL A 28 -16.53 -18.92 -3.47
CA VAL A 28 -16.01 -19.20 -2.13
C VAL A 28 -16.41 -18.08 -1.17
N ILE A 29 -17.15 -18.42 -0.11
CA ILE A 29 -17.65 -17.47 0.89
C ILE A 29 -16.84 -17.65 2.19
N ASP A 30 -16.15 -16.61 2.67
CA ASP A 30 -15.58 -16.58 4.03
C ASP A 30 -16.71 -16.32 5.05
N THR A 31 -16.83 -17.20 6.04
CA THR A 31 -17.92 -17.20 7.03
C THR A 31 -17.62 -16.39 8.30
N ARG A 32 -16.49 -15.67 8.38
CA ARG A 32 -16.17 -14.84 9.55
C ARG A 32 -17.20 -13.72 9.80
N PRO A 33 -17.75 -13.60 11.02
CA PRO A 33 -18.50 -12.40 11.41
C PRO A 33 -17.50 -11.23 11.49
N GLY A 34 -17.70 -10.22 10.63
CA GLY A 34 -16.80 -9.08 10.46
C GLY A 34 -16.04 -9.04 9.12
N GLY A 35 -16.23 -10.04 8.26
CA GLY A 35 -15.74 -10.01 6.87
C GLY A 35 -16.59 -9.06 6.02
N THR A 36 -16.31 -7.77 6.08
CA THR A 36 -16.83 -6.81 5.10
C THR A 36 -16.47 -7.32 3.72
N ARG A 37 -17.49 -7.73 2.95
CA ARG A 37 -17.36 -7.94 1.51
C ARG A 37 -16.71 -6.68 0.96
N ALA A 38 -15.46 -6.77 0.50
CA ALA A 38 -14.90 -5.76 -0.37
C ALA A 38 -15.76 -5.80 -1.64
N ARG A 39 -16.81 -4.98 -1.62
CA ARG A 39 -17.69 -4.75 -2.75
C ARG A 39 -16.81 -4.13 -3.82
N ALA A 40 -16.40 -4.94 -4.79
CA ALA A 40 -15.93 -4.44 -6.06
C ALA A 40 -16.98 -3.45 -6.58
N GLY A 41 -16.61 -2.19 -6.74
CA GLY A 41 -17.45 -1.19 -7.40
C GLY A 41 -18.02 -0.07 -6.54
N ARG A 42 -17.42 0.29 -5.39
CA ARG A 42 -17.57 1.68 -4.91
C ARG A 42 -16.17 2.25 -4.64
N PRO A 43 -15.73 3.31 -5.36
CA PRO A 43 -14.60 4.07 -4.89
C PRO A 43 -15.04 4.67 -3.55
N GLU A 44 -14.54 4.10 -2.45
CA GLU A 44 -14.52 4.82 -1.19
C GLU A 44 -13.86 6.18 -1.46
N PRO A 45 -14.36 7.30 -0.88
CA PRO A 45 -13.64 8.55 -0.94
C PRO A 45 -12.26 8.28 -0.34
N MET A 46 -11.25 8.16 -1.19
CA MET A 46 -9.88 8.02 -0.72
C MET A 46 -9.52 9.36 -0.11
N GLU A 47 -9.68 9.46 1.21
CA GLU A 47 -8.97 10.46 2.00
C GLU A 47 -7.48 10.18 1.78
N GLY A 48 -6.94 10.81 0.74
CA GLY A 48 -5.54 10.76 0.41
C GLY A 48 -4.76 11.33 1.57
N GLY A 49 -4.18 10.45 2.38
CA GLY A 49 -3.33 10.84 3.49
C GLY A 49 -2.20 11.75 3.02
N ALA A 50 -1.63 12.51 3.95
CA ALA A 50 -0.52 13.40 3.68
C ALA A 50 0.75 12.66 3.21
N LEU A 51 0.78 11.32 3.19
CA LEU A 51 1.89 10.51 2.71
C LEU A 51 1.37 9.35 1.86
N PRO A 52 2.11 8.94 0.82
CA PRO A 52 1.80 7.73 0.09
C PRO A 52 1.88 6.52 1.02
N ARG A 53 0.95 5.57 0.87
CA ARG A 53 0.90 4.35 1.69
C ARG A 53 1.21 3.14 0.83
N LEU A 54 2.30 2.47 1.16
CA LEU A 54 2.63 1.16 0.58
C LEU A 54 1.97 0.08 1.44
N SER A 55 1.17 -0.77 0.81
CA SER A 55 0.59 -1.95 1.47
C SER A 55 1.54 -3.14 1.37
N THR A 56 1.39 -4.06 2.33
CA THR A 56 2.22 -5.27 2.45
C THR A 56 2.35 -6.00 1.13
N VAL A 57 3.60 -6.38 0.81
CA VAL A 57 3.93 -7.19 -0.36
C VAL A 57 3.11 -8.48 -0.30
N LYS A 58 2.21 -8.67 -1.27
CA LYS A 58 1.44 -9.90 -1.44
C LYS A 58 2.40 -11.04 -1.77
N PHE A 59 1.98 -12.29 -1.52
CA PHE A 59 2.81 -13.48 -1.78
C PHE A 59 3.23 -13.63 -3.25
N ASP A 60 2.58 -12.94 -4.17
CA ASP A 60 2.92 -12.84 -5.59
C ASP A 60 4.05 -11.84 -5.89
N GLY A 61 4.64 -11.20 -4.87
CA GLY A 61 5.71 -10.20 -5.02
C GLY A 61 5.21 -8.83 -5.48
N THR A 62 3.89 -8.61 -5.52
CA THR A 62 3.28 -7.31 -5.84
C THR A 62 2.95 -6.54 -4.57
N SER A 63 2.94 -5.22 -4.67
CA SER A 63 2.61 -4.29 -3.60
C SER A 63 1.66 -3.22 -4.13
N GLU A 64 0.67 -2.84 -3.33
CA GLU A 64 -0.26 -1.76 -3.70
C GLU A 64 0.22 -0.46 -3.06
N LEU A 65 0.53 0.55 -3.89
CA LEU A 65 0.86 1.90 -3.49
C LEU A 65 -0.37 2.80 -3.63
N LEU A 66 -0.85 3.35 -2.52
CA LEU A 66 -1.80 4.46 -2.53
C LEU A 66 -1.03 5.77 -2.65
N THR A 67 -1.19 6.47 -3.77
CA THR A 67 -0.52 7.75 -4.03
C THR A 67 -1.17 8.89 -3.23
N ALA A 68 -0.43 9.99 -3.03
CA ALA A 68 -0.91 11.17 -2.32
C ALA A 68 -0.97 12.38 -3.27
N ARG A 69 -1.88 13.34 -3.01
CA ARG A 69 -2.06 14.53 -3.88
C ARG A 69 -0.79 15.35 -4.07
N TRP A 70 0.06 15.47 -3.05
CA TRP A 70 1.29 16.24 -3.17
C TRP A 70 2.36 15.53 -4.01
N PHE A 71 2.21 14.21 -4.24
CA PHE A 71 3.18 13.34 -4.89
C PHE A 71 2.78 12.94 -6.32
N ASP A 72 1.48 12.90 -6.63
CA ASP A 72 0.94 12.41 -7.92
C ASP A 72 0.03 13.46 -8.56
N ASP A 73 0.23 13.74 -9.85
CA ASP A 73 -0.55 14.73 -10.59
C ASP A 73 -2.02 14.34 -10.72
N HIS A 74 -2.29 13.04 -10.80
CA HIS A 74 -3.62 12.48 -10.99
C HIS A 74 -4.42 12.41 -9.68
N GLY A 75 -3.80 12.74 -8.54
CA GLY A 75 -4.41 12.62 -7.22
C GLY A 75 -4.29 11.22 -6.63
N PRO A 76 -5.01 10.93 -5.52
CA PRO A 76 -4.87 9.66 -4.81
C PRO A 76 -5.47 8.51 -5.62
N ARG A 77 -4.61 7.59 -6.07
CA ARG A 77 -4.99 6.35 -6.76
C ARG A 77 -4.18 5.17 -6.22
N ARG A 78 -4.70 3.95 -6.40
CA ARG A 78 -3.95 2.71 -6.11
C ARG A 78 -3.17 2.31 -7.35
N VAL A 79 -1.89 2.06 -7.17
CA VAL A 79 -0.96 1.63 -8.21
C VAL A 79 -0.32 0.33 -7.76
N THR A 80 -0.36 -0.70 -8.61
CA THR A 80 0.28 -1.98 -8.31
C THR A 80 1.74 -1.92 -8.74
N LEU A 81 2.67 -2.15 -7.81
CA LEU A 81 4.11 -2.16 -8.05
C LEU A 81 4.68 -3.55 -7.77
N THR A 82 5.48 -4.08 -8.69
CA THR A 82 6.22 -5.33 -8.49
C THR A 82 7.47 -5.13 -7.64
N GLY A 83 7.90 -6.16 -6.92
CA GLY A 83 9.09 -6.10 -6.07
C GLY A 83 10.39 -5.76 -6.82
N GLU A 84 10.50 -6.15 -8.08
CA GLU A 84 11.64 -5.81 -8.95
C GLU A 84 11.75 -4.30 -9.19
N THR A 85 10.61 -3.64 -9.36
CA THR A 85 10.51 -2.18 -9.54
C THR A 85 10.85 -1.43 -8.26
N LEU A 86 10.54 -1.99 -7.09
CA LEU A 86 10.79 -1.35 -5.80
C LEU A 86 12.26 -1.36 -5.37
N ARG A 87 13.03 -2.36 -5.79
CA ARG A 87 14.45 -2.49 -5.39
C ARG A 87 15.29 -1.24 -5.72
N PRO A 88 15.30 -0.70 -6.95
CA PRO A 88 16.06 0.52 -7.24
C PRO A 88 15.53 1.74 -6.49
N VAL A 89 14.22 1.81 -6.20
CA VAL A 89 13.63 2.90 -5.40
C VAL A 89 14.18 2.90 -3.97
N TRP A 90 14.27 1.73 -3.32
CA TRP A 90 14.85 1.61 -1.98
C TRP A 90 16.34 1.95 -1.95
N VAL A 91 17.10 1.53 -2.97
CA VAL A 91 18.51 1.89 -3.10
C VAL A 91 18.66 3.41 -3.26
N GLY A 92 17.86 4.03 -4.13
CA GLY A 92 17.86 5.48 -4.32
C GLY A 92 17.49 6.24 -3.05
N LEU A 93 16.48 5.76 -2.31
CA LEU A 93 16.08 6.34 -1.03
C LEU A 93 17.20 6.22 0.01
N ALA A 94 17.79 5.04 0.16
CA ALA A 94 18.89 4.81 1.10
C ALA A 94 20.11 5.71 0.78
N LEU A 95 20.45 5.84 -0.50
CA LEU A 95 21.51 6.73 -0.95
C LEU A 95 21.18 8.20 -0.65
N GLY A 96 19.94 8.63 -0.93
CA GLY A 96 19.49 9.98 -0.63
C GLY A 96 19.56 10.31 0.88
N VAL A 97 19.17 9.35 1.73
CA VAL A 97 19.30 9.49 3.19
C VAL A 97 20.77 9.56 3.61
N ALA A 98 21.65 8.73 3.05
CA ALA A 98 23.08 8.76 3.35
C ALA A 98 23.72 10.11 2.97
N ILE A 99 23.36 10.66 1.80
CA ILE A 99 23.81 11.99 1.36
C ILE A 99 23.29 13.06 2.32
N LEU A 100 22.02 12.99 2.73
CA LEU A 100 21.44 13.94 3.67
C LEU A 100 22.17 13.91 5.02
N ILE A 101 22.53 12.73 5.53
CA ILE A 101 23.32 12.57 6.75
C ILE A 101 24.71 13.19 6.57
N ALA A 102 25.41 12.89 5.46
CA ALA A 102 26.72 13.46 5.19
C ALA A 102 26.67 15.00 5.13
N VAL A 103 25.69 15.59 4.43
CA VAL A 103 25.49 17.04 4.38
C VAL A 103 25.22 17.60 5.78
N ALA A 104 24.39 16.93 6.58
CA ALA A 104 24.12 17.36 7.95
C ALA A 104 25.38 17.36 8.83
N THR A 105 26.27 16.38 8.65
CA THR A 105 27.51 16.26 9.44
C THR A 105 28.57 17.28 9.01
N PHE A 106 28.82 17.44 7.71
CA PHE A 106 29.92 18.29 7.22
C PHE A 106 29.50 19.75 6.95
N PHE A 107 28.22 19.99 6.66
CA PHE A 107 27.69 21.29 6.25
C PHE A 107 26.32 21.59 6.91
N PRO A 108 26.23 21.63 8.25
CA PRO A 108 24.95 21.73 8.95
C PRO A 108 24.13 22.97 8.55
N MET A 109 24.80 24.09 8.25
CA MET A 109 24.12 25.33 7.83
C MET A 109 23.47 25.22 6.44
N ALA A 110 23.92 24.30 5.59
CA ALA A 110 23.31 24.07 4.28
C ALA A 110 21.87 23.54 4.41
N LEU A 111 21.53 22.88 5.52
CA LEU A 111 20.17 22.37 5.77
C LEU A 111 19.13 23.49 5.92
N ILE A 112 19.54 24.70 6.30
CA ILE A 112 18.65 25.87 6.44
C ILE A 112 18.06 26.29 5.07
N VAL A 113 18.77 25.99 3.98
CA VAL A 113 18.36 26.34 2.61
C VAL A 113 17.31 25.36 2.05
N ILE A 114 17.22 24.14 2.59
CA ILE A 114 16.28 23.10 2.13
C ILE A 114 14.81 23.58 2.11
N PRO A 115 14.26 24.16 3.19
CA PRO A 115 12.89 24.68 3.16
C PRO A 115 12.69 25.84 2.18
N VAL A 116 13.73 26.63 1.89
CA VAL A 116 13.69 27.76 0.94
C VAL A 116 13.66 27.29 -0.51
N VAL A 117 14.35 26.20 -0.82
CA VAL A 117 14.37 25.59 -2.17
C VAL A 117 13.11 24.77 -2.45
N GLY A 118 12.31 24.46 -1.43
CA GLY A 118 11.03 23.72 -1.54
C GLY A 118 9.86 24.50 -2.17
N GLY A 119 10.10 25.43 -3.09
CA GLY A 119 9.05 26.21 -3.75
C GLY A 119 8.05 25.36 -4.56
N THR A 120 6.95 25.98 -5.00
CA THR A 120 5.89 25.31 -5.78
C THR A 120 6.38 24.75 -7.12
N LYS A 121 7.31 25.45 -7.79
CA LYS A 121 7.90 25.05 -9.08
C LYS A 121 8.72 23.75 -9.00
N PRO A 122 9.76 23.64 -8.14
CA PRO A 122 10.52 22.40 -8.04
C PRO A 122 9.65 21.23 -7.56
N ARG A 123 8.68 21.48 -6.68
CA ARG A 123 7.69 20.47 -6.27
C ARG A 123 6.81 19.99 -7.44
N ALA A 124 6.33 20.90 -8.28
CA ALA A 124 5.55 20.54 -9.47
C ALA A 124 6.38 19.72 -10.47
N ALA A 125 7.65 20.09 -10.67
CA ALA A 125 8.56 19.32 -11.52
C ALA A 125 8.77 17.89 -10.98
N LEU A 126 9.06 17.76 -9.67
CA LEU A 126 9.16 16.46 -9.00
C LEU A 126 7.87 15.65 -9.10
N ARG A 127 6.70 16.27 -8.95
CA ARG A 127 5.38 15.63 -9.08
C ARG A 127 5.16 15.09 -10.50
N SER A 128 5.55 15.84 -11.52
CA SER A 128 5.43 15.40 -12.92
C SER A 128 6.35 14.22 -13.25
N LEU A 129 7.58 14.22 -12.73
CA LEU A 129 8.51 13.10 -12.87
C LEU A 129 8.01 11.85 -12.14
N ALA A 130 7.50 12.01 -10.93
CA ALA A 130 6.90 10.92 -10.15
C ALA A 130 5.68 10.32 -10.87
N THR A 131 4.80 11.17 -11.39
CA THR A 131 3.61 10.75 -12.17
C THR A 131 4.03 9.97 -13.41
N GLY A 132 4.97 10.48 -14.21
CA GLY A 132 5.45 9.78 -15.40
C GLY A 132 6.17 8.46 -15.08
N TRP A 133 6.82 8.35 -13.92
CA TRP A 133 7.38 7.07 -13.46
C TRP A 133 6.28 6.09 -13.04
N LEU A 134 5.26 6.56 -12.31
CA LEU A 134 4.10 5.76 -11.90
C LEU A 134 3.34 5.25 -13.12
N ASP A 135 3.13 6.06 -14.14
CA ASP A 135 2.39 5.64 -15.34
C ASP A 135 3.15 4.59 -16.17
N ARG A 136 4.49 4.54 -16.05
CA ARG A 136 5.32 3.52 -16.73
C ARG A 136 5.43 2.20 -15.96
N ASN A 137 5.41 2.26 -14.64
CA ASN A 137 5.72 1.11 -13.77
C ASN A 137 4.52 0.62 -12.96
N GLY A 138 3.43 1.38 -12.98
CA GLY A 138 2.17 1.07 -12.33
C GLY A 138 1.26 0.27 -13.25
N ALA A 139 0.83 -0.90 -12.79
CA ALA A 139 -0.17 -1.74 -13.44
C ALA A 139 -1.54 -1.63 -12.77
#